data_AF-W1Y370-F1
#
_entry.id   AF-W1Y370-F1
#
_cell.length_a   1.000
_cell.length_b   1.000
_cell.length_c   1.000
_cell.angle_alpha   90.00
_cell.angle_beta   90.00
_cell.angle_gamma   90.00
#
_symmetry.space_group_name_H-M   'P 1'
#
loop_
_entity.id
_entity.type
_entity.pdbx_description
1 polymer ?
#
loop_
_entity_poly.entity_id
_entity_poly.type
_entity_poly.pdbx_seq_one_letter_code
_entity_poly.pdbx_strand_id
1 'polypeptide(L)'
;YSGLDYPSLEAVIRVYLEEHKVEVQDGCIAIACPITGDWVAMTNHTWAFSIAEMKKNLGFSHLEIINDFTAVSMAIPMLKKEHLIQFGGAEPVEGKPIAVYGAGTGLGV
;
A
#
# COMPACT_ATOMS: atom_id res chain seq x y z
N TYR A 1 -9.65 -3.67 11.38
CA TYR A 1 -10.51 -2.47 11.36
C TYR A 1 -11.38 -2.53 10.11
N SER A 2 -12.71 -2.52 10.21
CA SER A 2 -13.59 -2.39 9.05
C SER A 2 -13.63 -0.93 8.62
N GLY A 3 -13.54 -0.63 7.31
CA GLY A 3 -13.66 0.75 6.82
C GLY A 3 -15.00 1.41 7.18
N LEU A 4 -16.06 0.61 7.36
CA LEU A 4 -17.39 1.10 7.71
C LEU A 4 -17.51 1.61 9.15
N ASP A 5 -16.60 1.19 10.04
CA ASP A 5 -16.64 1.54 11.46
C ASP A 5 -15.92 2.85 11.77
N TYR A 6 -15.19 3.41 10.79
CA TYR A 6 -14.35 4.59 10.99
C TYR A 6 -14.64 5.68 9.94
N PRO A 7 -14.60 6.96 10.35
CA PRO A 7 -14.93 8.07 9.45
C PRO A 7 -13.83 8.34 8.41
N SER A 8 -12.60 7.89 8.64
CA SER A 8 -11.46 8.13 7.75
C SER A 8 -10.33 7.13 7.98
N LEU A 9 -9.45 7.02 6.99
CA LEU A 9 -8.19 6.27 7.10
C LEU A 9 -7.31 6.82 8.23
N GLU A 10 -7.25 8.15 8.38
CA GLU A 10 -6.48 8.81 9.44
C GLU A 10 -6.94 8.35 10.83
N ALA A 11 -8.25 8.22 11.05
CA ALA A 11 -8.80 7.72 12.32
C ALA A 11 -8.33 6.29 12.63
N VAL A 12 -8.33 5.40 11.62
CA VAL A 12 -7.82 4.03 11.78
C VAL A 12 -6.33 4.00 12.11
N ILE A 13 -5.53 4.84 11.46
CA ILE A 13 -4.09 4.92 11.73
C ILE A 13 -3.85 5.34 13.19
N ARG A 14 -4.57 6.35 13.69
CA ARG A 14 -4.43 6.80 15.09
C ARG A 14 -4.77 5.70 16.08
N VAL A 15 -5.89 5.01 15.87
CA VAL A 15 -6.30 3.87 16.71
C VAL A 15 -5.23 2.78 16.72
N TYR A 16 -4.71 2.41 15.55
CA TYR A 16 -3.66 1.40 15.45
C TYR A 16 -2.40 1.80 16.23
N LEU A 17 -1.94 3.05 16.08
CA LEU A 17 -0.75 3.53 16.79
C LEU A 17 -0.96 3.61 18.31
N GLU A 18 -2.14 4.03 18.77
CA GLU A 18 -2.50 4.08 20.19
C GLU A 18 -2.55 2.69 20.82
N GLU A 19 -3.13 1.70 20.13
CA GLU A 19 -3.20 0.32 20.61
C GLU A 19 -1.81 -0.32 20.78
N HIS A 20 -0.88 -0.01 19.89
CA HIS A 20 0.49 -0.55 19.92
C HIS A 20 1.43 0.26 20.80
N LYS A 21 1.06 1.48 21.19
CA LYS A 21 1.85 2.41 22.01
C LYS A 21 3.25 2.67 21.44
N VAL A 22 3.29 2.89 20.13
CA VAL A 22 4.51 3.21 19.39
C VAL A 22 4.40 4.56 18.71
N GLU A 23 5.52 5.27 18.64
CA GLU A 23 5.65 6.48 17.85
C GLU A 23 6.38 6.17 16.55
N VAL A 24 5.84 6.64 15.44
CA VAL A 24 6.43 6.51 14.11
C VAL A 24 6.41 7.86 13.42
N GLN A 25 7.44 8.14 12.62
CA GLN A 25 7.55 9.39 11.85
C GLN A 25 7.39 9.18 10.35
N ASP A 26 7.43 7.92 9.90
CA ASP A 26 7.40 7.56 8.50
C ASP A 26 6.31 6.51 8.27
N GLY A 27 5.57 6.66 7.17
CA GLY A 27 4.53 5.73 6.78
C GLY A 27 4.49 5.54 5.26
N CYS A 28 4.14 4.33 4.84
CA CYS A 28 3.81 4.02 3.46
C CYS A 28 2.51 3.23 3.43
N ILE A 29 1.51 3.68 2.68
CA ILE A 29 0.21 3.03 2.58
C ILE A 29 -0.07 2.68 1.13
N ALA A 30 -0.34 1.40 0.89
CA ALA A 30 -0.75 0.90 -0.41
C ALA A 30 -2.29 0.92 -0.52
N ILE A 31 -2.82 1.52 -1.58
CA ILE A 31 -4.27 1.66 -1.81
C ILE A 31 -4.62 1.12 -3.19
N ALA A 32 -5.71 0.34 -3.26
CA ALA A 32 -6.24 -0.23 -4.50
C ALA A 32 -7.00 0.80 -5.35
N CYS A 33 -6.35 1.92 -5.66
CA CYS A 33 -6.79 2.88 -6.66
C CYS A 33 -5.56 3.54 -7.34
N PRO A 34 -5.74 4.16 -8.52
CA PRO A 34 -4.68 4.96 -9.13
C PRO A 34 -4.32 6.16 -8.24
N ILE A 35 -3.03 6.37 -7.99
CA ILE A 35 -2.52 7.55 -7.29
C ILE A 35 -1.98 8.52 -8.32
N THR A 36 -2.71 9.62 -8.58
CA THR A 36 -2.41 10.58 -9.65
C THR A 36 -2.02 11.97 -9.14
N GLY A 37 -2.09 12.20 -7.83
CA GLY A 37 -1.77 13.48 -7.21
C GLY A 37 -2.05 13.46 -5.71
N ASP A 38 -2.14 14.65 -5.13
CA ASP A 38 -2.36 14.81 -3.68
C ASP A 38 -3.73 14.33 -3.22
N TRP A 39 -4.76 14.39 -4.08
CA TRP A 39 -6.09 13.92 -3.73
C TRP A 39 -6.27 12.45 -4.07
N VAL A 40 -6.53 11.63 -3.05
CA VAL A 40 -6.81 10.20 -3.20
C VAL A 40 -8.29 9.97 -2.95
N ALA A 41 -8.97 9.35 -3.92
CA ALA A 41 -10.35 8.92 -3.79
C ALA A 41 -10.42 7.39 -3.93
N MET A 42 -10.91 6.72 -2.89
CA MET A 42 -11.08 5.27 -2.94
C MET A 42 -12.31 4.92 -3.79
N THR A 43 -12.18 3.91 -4.64
CA THR A 43 -13.28 3.47 -5.53
C THR A 43 -14.29 2.57 -4.80
N ASN A 44 -13.81 1.79 -3.83
CA ASN A 44 -14.60 0.83 -3.06
C ASN A 44 -14.96 1.32 -1.64
N HIS A 45 -14.66 2.58 -1.31
CA HIS A 45 -14.97 3.18 -0.02
C HIS A 45 -15.25 4.68 -0.17
N THR A 46 -16.01 5.27 0.75
CA THR A 46 -16.32 6.71 0.74
C THR A 46 -15.16 7.61 1.15
N TRP A 47 -14.01 7.03 1.50
CA TRP A 47 -12.87 7.81 1.95
C TRP A 47 -12.19 8.49 0.78
N ALA A 48 -12.03 9.80 0.92
CA ALA A 48 -11.20 10.61 0.08
C ALA A 48 -10.42 11.61 0.95
N PHE A 49 -9.17 11.87 0.62
CA PHE A 49 -8.29 12.68 1.45
C PHE A 49 -7.14 13.29 0.65
N SER A 50 -6.55 14.34 1.20
CA SER A 50 -5.27 14.91 0.75
C SER A 50 -4.12 14.18 1.44
N ILE A 51 -3.12 13.75 0.68
CA ILE A 51 -1.89 13.11 1.20
C ILE A 51 -1.13 14.11 2.08
N ALA A 52 -0.96 15.35 1.61
CA ALA A 52 -0.26 16.41 2.33
C ALA A 52 -0.97 16.77 3.64
N GLU A 53 -2.30 16.83 3.64
CA GLU A 53 -3.08 17.08 4.84
C GLU A 53 -2.92 15.94 5.85
N MET A 54 -3.10 14.68 5.42
CA MET A 54 -2.93 13.51 6.29
C MET A 54 -1.51 13.43 6.88
N LYS A 55 -0.48 13.68 6.06
CA LYS A 55 0.91 13.74 6.51
C LYS A 55 1.10 14.75 7.63
N LYS A 56 0.56 15.97 7.45
CA LYS A 56 0.63 17.04 8.44
C LYS A 56 -0.12 16.68 9.71
N ASN A 57 -1.34 16.14 9.60
CA ASN A 57 -2.18 15.81 10.74
C ASN A 57 -1.57 14.69 11.59
N LEU A 58 -0.96 13.69 10.96
CA LEU A 58 -0.27 12.59 11.66
C LEU A 58 1.12 12.98 12.16
N GLY A 59 1.66 14.14 11.76
CA GLY A 59 3.00 14.58 12.14
C GLY A 59 4.12 13.77 11.50
N PHE A 60 3.88 13.18 10.32
CA PHE A 60 4.86 12.35 9.64
C PHE A 60 5.89 13.20 8.88
N SER A 61 7.16 12.81 9.00
CA SER A 61 8.27 13.30 8.20
C SER A 61 8.14 12.83 6.75
N HIS A 62 7.74 11.57 6.54
CA HIS A 62 7.45 11.00 5.22
C HIS A 62 6.12 10.23 5.25
N LEU A 63 5.28 10.48 4.24
CA LEU A 63 4.08 9.71 4.00
C LEU A 63 4.00 9.41 2.51
N GLU A 64 4.24 8.15 2.15
CA GLU A 64 4.08 7.65 0.78
C GLU A 64 2.72 6.99 0.64
N ILE A 65 1.95 7.40 -0.36
CA ILE A 65 0.74 6.70 -0.77
C ILE A 65 0.98 6.15 -2.16
N ILE A 66 0.90 4.83 -2.27
CA ILE A 66 1.21 4.12 -3.52
C ILE A 66 0.04 3.23 -3.93
N ASN A 67 0.00 2.88 -5.20
CA ASN A 67 -0.94 1.87 -5.67
C ASN A 67 -0.58 0.49 -5.09
N ASP A 68 -1.59 -0.37 -4.88
CA ASP A 68 -1.44 -1.73 -4.37
C ASP A 68 -0.51 -2.62 -5.21
N PHE A 69 -0.61 -2.60 -6.54
CA PHE A 69 0.31 -3.35 -7.41
C PHE A 69 1.73 -2.77 -7.42
N THR A 70 1.88 -1.47 -7.19
CA THR A 70 3.20 -0.87 -6.94
C THR A 70 3.81 -1.45 -5.66
N ALA A 71 3.04 -1.60 -4.58
CA ALA A 71 3.54 -2.22 -3.35
C ALA A 71 3.92 -3.69 -3.55
N VAL A 72 3.08 -4.46 -4.28
CA VAL A 72 3.37 -5.87 -4.60
C VAL A 72 4.64 -6.00 -5.44
N SER A 73 4.84 -5.15 -6.45
CA SER A 73 6.05 -5.19 -7.28
C SER A 73 7.31 -4.87 -6.47
N MET A 74 7.23 -3.89 -5.56
CA MET A 74 8.32 -3.53 -4.66
C MET A 74 8.65 -4.62 -3.63
N ALA A 75 7.72 -5.53 -3.34
CA ALA A 75 7.96 -6.67 -2.46
C ALA A 75 8.79 -7.78 -3.14
N ILE A 76 8.78 -7.88 -4.48
CA ILE A 76 9.39 -8.99 -5.23
C ILE A 76 10.87 -9.21 -4.86
N PRO A 77 11.74 -8.18 -4.80
CA PRO A 77 13.14 -8.37 -4.44
C PRO A 77 13.37 -8.86 -2.99
N MET A 78 12.36 -8.73 -2.12
CA MET A 78 12.42 -9.13 -0.71
C MET A 78 11.84 -10.53 -0.47
N LEU A 79 11.24 -11.16 -1.49
CA LEU A 79 10.67 -12.49 -1.38
C LEU A 79 11.77 -13.56 -1.30
N LYS A 80 11.55 -14.55 -0.45
CA LYS A 80 12.40 -15.73 -0.34
C LYS A 80 11.80 -16.88 -1.15
N LYS A 81 12.60 -17.91 -1.41
CA LYS A 81 12.14 -19.09 -2.15
C LYS A 81 10.95 -19.78 -1.47
N GLU A 82 10.84 -19.74 -0.14
CA GLU A 82 9.65 -20.26 0.57
C GLU A 82 8.34 -19.52 0.29
N HIS A 83 8.40 -18.30 -0.25
CA HIS A 83 7.22 -17.51 -0.63
C HIS A 83 6.80 -17.76 -2.09
N LEU A 84 7.58 -18.55 -2.85
CA LEU A 84 7.45 -18.69 -4.30
C LEU A 84 7.12 -20.13 -4.68
N ILE A 85 6.22 -20.27 -5.65
CA ILE A 85 5.97 -21.53 -6.35
C ILE A 85 6.28 -21.28 -7.82
N GLN A 86 7.30 -21.94 -8.35
CA GLN A 86 7.70 -21.79 -9.73
C GLN A 86 6.84 -22.67 -10.65
N PHE A 87 6.27 -22.06 -11.69
CA PHE A 87 5.52 -22.76 -12.74
C PHE A 87 6.28 -22.67 -14.07
N GLY A 88 7.09 -23.68 -14.36
CA GLY A 88 7.92 -23.74 -15.57
C GLY A 88 9.12 -22.78 -15.57
N GLY A 89 9.76 -22.64 -16.73
CA GLY A 89 10.91 -21.75 -16.92
C GLY A 89 12.23 -22.24 -16.28
N ALA A 90 13.21 -21.34 -16.26
CA ALA A 90 14.51 -21.51 -15.62
C ALA A 90 14.70 -20.43 -14.54
N GLU A 91 15.86 -20.43 -13.86
CA GLU A 91 16.18 -19.38 -12.90
C GLU A 91 16.16 -17.98 -13.55
N PRO A 92 15.75 -16.94 -12.80
CA PRO A 92 15.72 -15.58 -13.30
C PRO A 92 17.13 -15.09 -13.63
N VAL A 93 17.22 -14.23 -14.65
CA VAL A 93 18.45 -13.48 -14.93
C VAL A 93 18.44 -12.22 -14.07
N GLU A 94 19.38 -12.14 -13.13
CA GLU A 94 19.51 -11.02 -12.21
C GLU A 94 19.54 -9.65 -12.91
N GLY A 95 18.82 -8.68 -12.32
CA GLY A 95 18.73 -7.32 -12.83
C GLY A 95 17.95 -7.13 -14.15
N LYS A 96 17.24 -8.16 -14.65
CA LYS A 96 16.36 -8.03 -15.81
C LYS A 96 14.92 -7.62 -15.40
N PRO A 97 14.16 -7.00 -16.32
CA PRO A 97 12.79 -6.58 -16.03
C PRO A 97 11.90 -7.72 -15.54
N ILE A 98 11.03 -7.42 -14.59
CA ILE A 98 10.05 -8.34 -14.01
C ILE A 98 8.66 -7.76 -14.28
N ALA A 99 7.73 -8.60 -14.73
CA ALA A 99 6.31 -8.28 -14.78
C ALA A 99 5.62 -8.92 -13.57
N VAL A 100 4.63 -8.22 -13.01
CA VAL A 100 3.76 -8.72 -11.96
C VAL A 100 2.32 -8.51 -12.39
N TYR A 101 1.45 -9.46 -12.06
CA TYR A 101 0.02 -9.34 -12.29
C TYR A 101 -0.73 -10.23 -11.31
N GLY A 102 -1.98 -9.92 -11.07
CA GLY A 102 -2.82 -10.70 -10.15
C GLY A 102 -4.29 -10.48 -10.43
N ALA A 103 -5.03 -11.58 -10.53
CA ALA A 103 -6.47 -11.57 -10.68
C ALA A 103 -7.13 -11.66 -9.29
N GLY A 104 -7.85 -10.62 -8.90
CA GLY A 104 -8.67 -10.52 -7.70
C GLY A 104 -10.03 -9.93 -8.03
N THR A 105 -10.48 -8.90 -7.30
CA THR A 105 -11.69 -8.12 -7.67
C THR A 105 -11.52 -7.42 -9.03
N GLY A 106 -10.29 -7.07 -9.38
CA GLY A 106 -9.89 -6.64 -10.72
C GLY A 106 -8.66 -7.41 -11.19
N LEU A 107 -8.11 -7.01 -12.34
CA LEU A 107 -6.81 -7.49 -12.83
C LEU A 107 -5.81 -6.33 -12.72
N GLY A 108 -4.89 -6.43 -11.77
CA GLY A 108 -3.79 -5.47 -11.65
C GLY A 108 -2.55 -5.96 -12.39
N VAL A 109 -1.77 -4.99 -12.87
CA VAL A 109 -0.50 -5.15 -13.58
C VAL A 109 0.41 -4.00 -13.18
#